data_AF-A0A0L7QM37-F1
#
_entry.id   AF-A0A0L7QM37-F1
#
_cell.length_a   1.000
_cell.length_b   1.000
_cell.length_c   1.000
_cell.angle_alpha   90.00
_cell.angle_beta   90.00
_cell.angle_gamma   90.00
#
_symmetry.space_group_name_H-M   'P 1'
#
loop_
_entity.id
_entity.type
_entity.pdbx_description
1 polymer ?
#
loop_
_entity_poly.entity_id
_entity_poly.type
_entity_poly.pdbx_seq_one_letter_code
_entity_poly.pdbx_strand_id
1 'polypeptide(L)'
;MSTGAELLSTADPHLIPGYAGYCPQYRYRCGETYGSLTHKLLLDPTINHAETLILSNRVTDDYEVQRPPKNDIDIVNARYKKTDPVFIHPIMPGYEGFTPKMKARNGQRYTVLATEGLAEFEQAQLKNEAALNEIKKTIAIQSGHGEPRNIEERLLMKSEFKLPMLAVRPDCVGVMRNLSLDEQHEKPRDHAPSPYFMDNANPQKYFISPIQMDLTDSEQRMRYSLIRETQRRYAGHIPYGYAHFGKSNVPATNSALCDFTSDYRKRQSTEWAPVTISRPDPPLMIQPTSIYHKHVGMLPNYLGHVPGETFRFGRTFGADTKDAKRWLRGDSPI
;
A
#
# COMPACT_ATOMS: atom_id res chain seq x y z
N MET A 1 49.81 -44.40 -33.27
CA MET A 1 48.58 -44.90 -32.61
C MET A 1 48.79 -44.76 -31.11
N SER A 2 48.13 -43.77 -30.49
CA SER A 2 48.32 -43.42 -29.08
C SER A 2 47.30 -44.17 -28.23
N THR A 3 47.60 -45.42 -27.89
CA THR A 3 46.76 -46.29 -27.05
C THR A 3 46.84 -45.95 -25.55
N GLY A 4 47.59 -44.91 -25.16
CA GLY A 4 47.75 -44.49 -23.77
C GLY A 4 46.73 -43.46 -23.28
N ALA A 5 46.02 -42.78 -24.18
CA ALA A 5 45.06 -41.72 -23.82
C ALA A 5 43.65 -42.25 -23.51
N GLU A 6 43.29 -43.44 -24.00
CA GLU A 6 41.96 -44.03 -23.76
C GLU A 6 41.80 -44.56 -22.33
N LEU A 7 42.88 -44.94 -21.64
CA LEU A 7 42.81 -45.46 -20.27
C LEU A 7 42.56 -44.37 -19.20
N LEU A 8 42.70 -43.10 -19.55
CA LEU A 8 42.46 -41.93 -18.68
C LEU A 8 41.19 -41.15 -19.06
N SER A 9 40.46 -41.59 -20.08
CA SER A 9 39.22 -40.96 -20.50
C SER A 9 38.06 -41.51 -19.66
N THR A 10 37.59 -40.72 -18.69
CA THR A 10 36.32 -40.99 -18.01
C THR A 10 35.18 -40.78 -19.00
N ALA A 11 34.27 -41.74 -19.11
CA ALA A 11 33.11 -41.62 -19.99
C ALA A 11 32.27 -40.38 -19.62
N ASP A 12 31.70 -39.72 -20.62
CA ASP A 12 30.70 -38.67 -20.41
C ASP A 12 29.34 -39.33 -20.06
N PRO A 13 28.56 -38.77 -19.12
CA PRO A 13 28.70 -37.46 -18.48
C PRO A 13 29.49 -37.49 -17.15
N HIS A 14 30.47 -36.60 -16.97
CA HIS A 14 31.17 -36.39 -15.69
C HIS A 14 31.43 -34.90 -15.42
N LEU A 15 31.67 -34.54 -14.16
CA LEU A 15 32.03 -33.15 -13.82
C LEU A 15 33.49 -32.89 -14.16
N ILE A 16 33.75 -31.71 -14.73
CA ILE A 16 35.10 -31.29 -15.11
C ILE A 16 35.93 -31.03 -13.83
N PRO A 17 37.18 -31.51 -13.76
CA PRO A 17 38.09 -31.16 -12.66
C PRO A 17 38.16 -29.63 -12.45
N GLY A 18 37.91 -29.18 -11.22
CA GLY A 18 37.83 -27.74 -10.89
C GLY A 18 36.41 -27.17 -10.83
N TYR A 19 35.38 -27.96 -11.11
CA TYR A 19 34.00 -27.58 -10.83
C TYR A 19 33.80 -27.32 -9.33
N ALA A 20 33.47 -26.07 -8.98
CA ALA A 20 33.29 -25.61 -7.61
C ALA A 20 31.82 -25.67 -7.12
N GLY A 21 30.91 -26.20 -7.94
CA GLY A 21 29.50 -26.33 -7.59
C GLY A 21 29.21 -27.52 -6.69
N TYR A 22 27.95 -27.66 -6.28
CA TYR A 22 27.51 -28.74 -5.40
C TYR A 22 27.41 -30.07 -6.15
N CYS A 23 28.09 -31.11 -5.66
CA CYS A 23 27.97 -32.47 -6.15
C CYS A 23 27.36 -33.35 -5.05
N PRO A 24 26.09 -33.81 -5.20
CA PRO A 24 25.41 -34.62 -4.19
C PRO A 24 26.20 -35.90 -3.87
N GLN A 25 26.24 -36.28 -2.60
CA GLN A 25 26.94 -37.48 -2.08
C GLN A 25 28.46 -37.59 -2.33
N TYR A 26 29.09 -36.64 -3.03
CA TYR A 26 30.53 -36.63 -3.32
C TYR A 26 31.39 -36.81 -2.06
N ARG A 27 31.04 -36.14 -0.97
CA ARG A 27 31.79 -36.18 0.30
C ARG A 27 31.77 -37.54 0.99
N TYR A 28 30.80 -38.41 0.68
CA TYR A 28 30.60 -39.69 1.36
C TYR A 28 31.15 -40.88 0.56
N ARG A 29 31.67 -40.65 -0.65
CA ARG A 29 32.30 -41.67 -1.49
C ARG A 29 33.79 -41.34 -1.64
N CYS A 30 34.67 -42.30 -1.35
CA CYS A 30 36.11 -42.14 -1.44
C CYS A 30 36.75 -43.31 -2.21
N GLY A 31 37.94 -43.09 -2.79
CA GLY A 31 38.71 -44.14 -3.47
C GLY A 31 38.63 -44.14 -4.99
N GLU A 32 37.88 -43.23 -5.61
CA GLU A 32 37.79 -43.09 -7.07
C GLU A 32 38.30 -41.73 -7.54
N THR A 33 38.74 -41.65 -8.79
CA THR A 33 39.08 -40.38 -9.44
C THR A 33 37.85 -39.48 -9.53
N TYR A 34 38.04 -38.15 -9.48
CA TYR A 34 36.95 -37.17 -9.58
C TYR A 34 35.99 -37.42 -10.75
N GLY A 35 36.51 -37.68 -11.95
CA GLY A 35 35.68 -37.97 -13.14
C GLY A 35 34.85 -39.25 -12.98
N SER A 36 35.47 -40.36 -12.59
CA SER A 36 34.76 -41.65 -12.39
C SER A 36 33.67 -41.56 -11.31
N LEU A 37 33.96 -40.88 -10.22
CA LEU A 37 33.04 -40.75 -9.09
C LEU A 37 31.86 -39.85 -9.46
N THR A 38 32.11 -38.72 -10.10
CA THR A 38 31.06 -37.79 -10.55
C THR A 38 30.22 -38.38 -11.66
N HIS A 39 30.80 -39.18 -12.57
CA HIS A 39 30.07 -39.95 -13.57
C HIS A 39 29.04 -40.90 -12.94
N LYS A 40 29.47 -41.68 -11.93
CA LYS A 40 28.56 -42.59 -11.22
C LYS A 40 27.46 -41.84 -10.49
N LEU A 41 27.81 -40.73 -9.84
CA LEU A 41 26.83 -39.91 -9.11
C LEU A 41 25.77 -39.34 -10.06
N LEU A 42 26.16 -38.82 -11.23
CA LEU A 42 25.23 -38.24 -12.20
C LEU A 42 24.25 -39.26 -12.80
N LEU A 43 24.65 -40.53 -12.86
CA LEU A 43 23.81 -41.61 -13.39
C LEU A 43 23.02 -42.37 -12.30
N ASP A 44 23.28 -42.10 -11.02
CA ASP A 44 22.67 -42.82 -9.91
C ASP A 44 21.21 -42.35 -9.69
N PRO A 45 20.20 -43.21 -9.92
CA PRO A 45 18.80 -42.84 -9.77
C PRO A 45 18.36 -42.70 -8.30
N THR A 46 19.18 -43.17 -7.35
CA THR A 46 18.89 -43.03 -5.91
C THR A 46 19.23 -41.63 -5.38
N ILE A 47 19.92 -40.84 -6.19
CA ILE A 47 20.34 -39.49 -5.86
C ILE A 47 19.35 -38.52 -6.50
N ASN A 48 18.82 -37.61 -5.68
CA ASN A 48 17.97 -36.54 -6.19
C ASN A 48 18.83 -35.59 -7.03
N HIS A 49 18.69 -35.69 -8.35
CA HIS A 49 19.24 -34.74 -9.30
C HIS A 49 18.22 -33.65 -9.59
N ALA A 50 18.69 -32.46 -9.99
CA ALA A 50 17.81 -31.47 -10.58
C ALA A 50 17.25 -32.01 -11.90
N GLU A 51 15.97 -31.76 -12.19
CA GLU A 51 15.32 -32.20 -13.43
C GLU A 51 16.00 -31.65 -14.70
N THR A 52 16.73 -30.53 -14.56
CA THR A 52 17.47 -29.87 -15.63
C THR A 52 18.88 -29.53 -15.16
N LEU A 53 19.89 -29.76 -16.02
CA LEU A 53 21.26 -29.32 -15.72
C LEU A 53 21.33 -27.81 -15.93
N ILE A 54 22.00 -27.11 -15.01
CA ILE A 54 22.13 -25.63 -15.01
C ILE A 54 22.70 -25.08 -16.33
N LEU A 55 23.41 -25.91 -17.10
CA LEU A 55 24.04 -25.56 -18.37
C LEU A 55 23.46 -26.27 -19.60
N SER A 56 22.52 -27.22 -19.47
CA SER A 56 22.07 -28.05 -20.60
C SER A 56 21.05 -27.37 -21.50
N ASN A 57 20.51 -26.22 -21.11
CA ASN A 57 19.39 -25.66 -21.86
C ASN A 57 19.82 -24.67 -22.93
N ARG A 58 20.00 -25.20 -24.15
CA ARG A 58 20.13 -24.43 -25.39
C ARG A 58 18.85 -24.46 -26.23
N VAL A 59 17.74 -24.98 -25.67
CA VAL A 59 16.43 -24.89 -26.32
C VAL A 59 16.02 -23.43 -26.26
N THR A 60 15.61 -22.88 -27.41
CA THR A 60 15.23 -21.46 -27.57
C THR A 60 14.14 -20.97 -26.64
N ASP A 61 13.48 -21.91 -25.97
CA ASP A 61 12.22 -21.68 -25.25
C ASP A 61 12.42 -21.74 -23.72
N ASP A 62 13.51 -22.34 -23.22
CA ASP A 62 13.78 -22.40 -21.77
C ASP A 62 14.49 -21.16 -21.21
N TYR A 63 14.83 -20.22 -22.11
CA TYR A 63 15.08 -18.83 -21.79
C TYR A 63 13.93 -17.97 -22.30
N GLU A 64 12.70 -18.35 -21.96
CA GLU A 64 11.66 -17.36 -21.70
C GLU A 64 12.20 -16.40 -20.64
N VAL A 65 12.96 -15.40 -21.10
CA VAL A 65 13.10 -14.10 -20.49
C VAL A 65 11.68 -13.77 -20.09
N GLN A 66 11.34 -13.89 -18.80
CA GLN A 66 9.98 -13.71 -18.28
C GLN A 66 9.36 -12.55 -19.05
N ARG A 67 8.51 -12.89 -20.02
CA ARG A 67 7.99 -11.92 -20.99
C ARG A 67 6.58 -11.65 -20.51
N PRO A 68 6.23 -10.38 -20.26
CA PRO A 68 4.84 -10.07 -19.96
C PRO A 68 3.98 -10.59 -21.12
N PRO A 69 2.78 -11.15 -20.83
CA PRO A 69 1.96 -11.75 -21.87
C PRO A 69 1.65 -10.70 -22.95
N LYS A 70 1.59 -11.13 -24.22
CA LYS A 70 1.41 -10.22 -25.37
C LYS A 70 0.17 -9.32 -25.20
N ASN A 71 -0.90 -9.85 -24.61
CA ASN A 71 -2.11 -9.10 -24.30
C ASN A 71 -1.85 -7.91 -23.36
N ASP A 72 -1.01 -8.07 -22.34
CA ASP A 72 -0.69 -6.99 -21.39
C ASP A 72 0.16 -5.91 -22.05
N ILE A 73 1.07 -6.31 -22.93
CA ILE A 73 1.86 -5.38 -23.76
C ILE A 73 0.93 -4.54 -24.63
N ASP A 74 -0.05 -5.16 -25.28
CA ASP A 74 -1.00 -4.48 -26.15
C ASP A 74 -1.90 -3.51 -25.35
N ILE A 75 -2.33 -3.88 -24.13
CA ILE A 75 -3.08 -3.01 -23.23
C ILE A 75 -2.26 -1.78 -22.82
N VAL A 76 -1.00 -2.00 -22.41
CA VAL A 76 -0.08 -0.91 -22.01
C VAL A 76 0.20 0.03 -23.19
N ASN A 77 0.43 -0.52 -24.38
CA ASN A 77 0.67 0.29 -25.59
C ASN A 77 -0.59 1.03 -26.06
N ALA A 78 -1.79 0.46 -25.89
CA ALA A 78 -3.04 1.15 -26.22
C ALA A 78 -3.25 2.40 -25.35
N ARG A 79 -2.76 2.40 -24.11
CA ARG A 79 -2.81 3.54 -23.18
C ARG A 79 -2.07 4.77 -23.71
N TYR A 80 -1.00 4.59 -24.49
CA TYR A 80 -0.24 5.70 -25.09
C TYR A 80 -1.12 6.70 -25.84
N LYS A 81 -2.22 6.25 -26.44
CA LYS A 81 -3.14 7.13 -27.17
C LYS A 81 -4.02 7.99 -26.26
N LYS A 82 -4.20 7.61 -24.99
CA LYS A 82 -5.11 8.24 -24.03
C LYS A 82 -4.41 8.99 -22.90
N THR A 83 -3.15 8.68 -22.60
CA THR A 83 -2.43 9.17 -21.40
C THR A 83 -0.95 9.44 -21.70
N ASP A 84 -0.23 10.00 -20.73
CA ASP A 84 1.18 10.36 -20.83
C ASP A 84 2.09 9.23 -21.36
N PRO A 85 3.11 9.57 -22.17
CA PRO A 85 4.00 8.61 -22.83
C PRO A 85 5.03 7.95 -21.89
N VAL A 86 4.95 8.21 -20.59
CA VAL A 86 5.89 7.68 -19.58
C VAL A 86 5.75 6.17 -19.41
N PHE A 87 4.55 5.64 -19.64
CA PHE A 87 4.19 4.27 -19.33
C PHE A 87 4.03 3.43 -20.61
N ILE A 88 5.12 3.25 -21.35
CA ILE A 88 5.18 2.45 -22.58
C ILE A 88 6.00 1.19 -22.31
N HIS A 89 5.62 0.06 -22.92
CA HIS A 89 6.43 -1.15 -22.86
C HIS A 89 7.61 -1.07 -23.87
N PRO A 90 8.86 -1.38 -23.47
CA PRO A 90 9.30 -1.73 -22.12
C PRO A 90 9.48 -0.49 -21.22
N ILE A 91 9.00 -0.57 -19.99
CA ILE A 91 9.19 0.51 -19.01
C ILE A 91 10.68 0.55 -18.64
N MET A 92 11.27 1.76 -18.68
CA MET A 92 12.69 1.95 -18.43
C MET A 92 13.08 1.49 -17.02
N PRO A 93 14.01 0.52 -16.88
CA PRO A 93 14.57 0.15 -15.59
C PRO A 93 15.24 1.37 -14.93
N GLY A 94 15.04 1.55 -13.63
CA GLY A 94 15.54 2.72 -12.90
C GLY A 94 14.57 3.91 -12.87
N TYR A 95 13.37 3.77 -13.44
CA TYR A 95 12.29 4.71 -13.19
C TYR A 95 11.93 4.70 -11.69
N GLU A 96 12.26 5.79 -11.01
CA GLU A 96 12.04 5.99 -9.57
C GLU A 96 10.61 6.45 -9.25
N GLY A 97 9.83 6.80 -10.28
CA GLY A 97 8.44 7.23 -10.13
C GLY A 97 7.49 6.08 -9.75
N PHE A 98 6.26 6.45 -9.45
CA PHE A 98 5.24 5.49 -9.06
C PHE A 98 4.78 4.63 -10.24
N THR A 99 4.90 3.31 -10.12
CA THR A 99 4.36 2.35 -11.08
C THR A 99 3.11 1.67 -10.47
N PRO A 100 1.92 1.83 -11.07
CA PRO A 100 0.68 1.24 -10.56
C PRO A 100 0.80 -0.27 -10.32
N LYS A 101 0.24 -0.75 -9.20
CA LYS A 101 0.17 -2.18 -8.79
C LYS A 101 1.52 -2.92 -8.68
N MET A 102 2.66 -2.27 -8.94
CA MET A 102 3.98 -2.92 -8.92
C MET A 102 4.38 -3.45 -7.53
N LYS A 103 4.06 -2.73 -6.45
CA LYS A 103 4.41 -3.11 -5.07
C LYS A 103 3.67 -4.36 -4.54
N ALA A 104 2.62 -4.79 -5.23
CA ALA A 104 1.85 -5.97 -4.83
C ALA A 104 2.51 -7.30 -5.27
N ARG A 105 3.56 -7.24 -6.10
CA ARG A 105 4.21 -8.41 -6.71
C ARG A 105 5.72 -8.38 -6.45
N ASN A 106 6.35 -9.54 -6.30
CA ASN A 106 7.79 -9.71 -6.07
C ASN A 106 8.37 -10.87 -6.90
N GLY A 107 9.70 -10.97 -6.99
CA GLY A 107 10.38 -12.14 -7.57
C GLY A 107 10.55 -12.15 -9.10
N GLN A 108 10.13 -11.10 -9.81
CA GLN A 108 10.34 -10.98 -11.26
C GLN A 108 11.16 -9.73 -11.63
N ARG A 109 11.56 -9.64 -12.90
CA ARG A 109 12.25 -8.46 -13.44
C ARG A 109 11.35 -7.23 -13.36
N TYR A 110 11.94 -6.08 -13.06
CA TYR A 110 11.24 -4.80 -12.96
C TYR A 110 10.32 -4.51 -14.16
N THR A 111 10.83 -4.71 -15.38
CA THR A 111 10.09 -4.42 -16.61
C THR A 111 8.80 -5.22 -16.73
N VAL A 112 8.81 -6.47 -16.28
CA VAL A 112 7.68 -7.41 -16.33
C VAL A 112 6.62 -6.99 -15.32
N LEU A 113 7.04 -6.81 -14.05
CA LEU A 113 6.17 -6.37 -12.97
C LEU A 113 5.50 -5.03 -13.27
N ALA A 114 6.26 -4.11 -13.86
CA ALA A 114 5.77 -2.80 -14.22
C ALA A 114 4.69 -2.89 -15.32
N THR A 115 4.89 -3.74 -16.32
CA THR A 115 3.92 -3.91 -17.41
C THR A 115 2.66 -4.66 -17.00
N GLU A 116 2.81 -5.75 -16.24
CA GLU A 116 1.66 -6.51 -15.75
C GLU A 116 0.83 -5.69 -14.74
N GLY A 117 1.51 -4.99 -13.81
CA GLY A 117 0.84 -4.13 -12.85
C GLY A 117 0.06 -3.01 -13.53
N LEU A 118 0.63 -2.45 -14.60
CA LEU A 118 -0.05 -1.42 -15.37
C LEU A 118 -1.23 -1.96 -16.20
N ALA A 119 -1.08 -3.13 -16.83
CA ALA A 119 -2.16 -3.79 -17.55
C ALA A 119 -3.34 -4.12 -16.62
N GLU A 120 -3.06 -4.67 -15.42
CA GLU A 120 -4.07 -4.93 -14.40
C GLU A 120 -4.79 -3.65 -13.96
N PHE A 121 -4.04 -2.56 -13.80
CA PHE A 121 -4.59 -1.26 -13.44
C PHE A 121 -5.55 -0.72 -14.50
N GLU A 122 -5.19 -0.80 -15.78
CA GLU A 122 -6.04 -0.37 -16.90
C GLU A 122 -7.32 -1.22 -16.97
N GLN A 123 -7.21 -2.55 -16.84
CA GLN A 123 -8.36 -3.43 -16.80
C GLN A 123 -9.31 -3.08 -15.63
N ALA A 124 -8.76 -2.74 -14.47
CA ALA A 124 -9.56 -2.32 -13.32
C ALA A 124 -10.25 -0.97 -13.57
N GLN A 125 -9.59 -0.02 -14.23
CA GLN A 125 -10.21 1.25 -14.61
C GLN A 125 -11.39 1.03 -15.57
N LEU A 126 -11.21 0.22 -16.61
CA LEU A 126 -12.28 -0.09 -17.57
C LEU A 126 -13.46 -0.80 -16.91
N LYS A 127 -13.21 -1.74 -15.99
CA LYS A 127 -14.27 -2.40 -15.21
C LYS A 127 -15.03 -1.41 -14.34
N ASN A 128 -14.33 -0.52 -13.65
CA ASN A 128 -14.97 0.51 -12.83
C ASN A 128 -15.78 1.50 -13.67
N GLU A 129 -15.26 1.90 -14.84
CA GLU A 129 -15.98 2.77 -15.76
C GLU A 129 -17.25 2.08 -16.30
N ALA A 130 -17.15 0.81 -16.69
CA ALA A 130 -18.30 0.02 -17.14
C ALA A 130 -19.36 -0.10 -16.02
N ALA A 131 -18.95 -0.42 -14.79
CA ALA A 131 -19.86 -0.51 -13.65
C ALA A 131 -20.52 0.84 -13.33
N LEU A 132 -19.78 1.94 -13.40
CA LEU A 132 -20.35 3.28 -13.23
C LEU A 132 -21.36 3.63 -14.33
N ASN A 133 -21.06 3.28 -15.57
CA ASN A 133 -21.96 3.51 -16.70
C ASN A 133 -23.22 2.66 -16.60
N GLU A 134 -23.10 1.41 -16.13
CA GLU A 134 -24.23 0.54 -15.83
C GLU A 134 -25.12 1.14 -14.74
N ILE A 135 -24.54 1.61 -13.63
CA ILE A 135 -25.29 2.29 -12.56
C ILE A 135 -25.98 3.55 -13.07
N LYS A 136 -25.30 4.38 -13.86
CA LYS A 136 -25.93 5.58 -14.45
C LYS A 136 -27.11 5.20 -15.36
N LYS A 137 -26.97 4.12 -16.12
CA LYS A 137 -28.02 3.61 -17.00
C LYS A 137 -29.21 3.08 -16.22
N THR A 138 -28.99 2.29 -15.17
CA THR A 138 -30.07 1.77 -14.31
C THR A 138 -30.80 2.92 -13.64
N ILE A 139 -30.09 3.92 -13.11
CA ILE A 139 -30.68 5.14 -12.55
C ILE A 139 -31.53 5.87 -13.60
N ALA A 140 -31.04 6.02 -14.83
CA ALA A 140 -31.79 6.70 -15.90
C ALA A 140 -33.09 5.96 -16.27
N ILE A 141 -33.06 4.63 -16.34
CA ILE A 141 -34.24 3.80 -16.64
C ILE A 141 -35.24 3.85 -15.47
N GLN A 142 -34.75 3.68 -14.23
CA GLN A 142 -35.59 3.70 -13.02
C GLN A 142 -36.27 5.06 -12.81
N SER A 143 -35.56 6.15 -13.10
CA SER A 143 -36.09 7.53 -13.04
C SER A 143 -37.00 7.90 -14.21
N GLY A 144 -37.21 6.99 -15.17
CA GLY A 144 -38.06 7.20 -16.34
C GLY A 144 -37.50 8.19 -17.37
N HIS A 145 -36.25 8.63 -17.22
CA HIS A 145 -35.56 9.52 -18.16
C HIS A 145 -34.84 8.74 -19.29
N GLY A 146 -34.72 7.41 -19.17
CA GLY A 146 -34.11 6.53 -20.16
C GLY A 146 -35.07 5.48 -20.70
N GLU A 147 -35.03 5.25 -22.02
CA GLU A 147 -35.80 4.20 -22.68
C GLU A 147 -35.09 2.84 -22.60
N PRO A 148 -35.76 1.77 -22.12
CA PRO A 148 -35.17 0.44 -22.01
C PRO A 148 -35.03 -0.21 -23.39
N ARG A 149 -33.79 -0.52 -23.79
CA ARG A 149 -33.47 -1.13 -25.09
C ARG A 149 -33.48 -2.65 -25.04
N ASN A 150 -33.00 -3.24 -23.95
CA ASN A 150 -32.88 -4.69 -23.79
C ASN A 150 -34.04 -5.28 -22.96
N ILE A 151 -34.28 -6.60 -23.04
CA ILE A 151 -35.31 -7.28 -22.24
C ILE A 151 -35.02 -7.14 -20.74
N GLU A 152 -33.76 -7.32 -20.33
CA GLU A 152 -33.32 -7.16 -18.94
C GLU A 152 -33.64 -5.76 -18.38
N GLU A 153 -33.47 -4.73 -19.20
CA GLU A 153 -33.78 -3.35 -18.85
C GLU A 153 -35.28 -3.08 -18.75
N ARG A 154 -36.10 -3.80 -19.53
CA ARG A 154 -37.57 -3.71 -19.44
C ARG A 154 -38.12 -4.43 -18.21
N LEU A 155 -37.43 -5.49 -17.78
CA LEU A 155 -37.74 -6.22 -16.54
C LEU A 155 -37.29 -5.46 -15.29
N LEU A 156 -36.44 -4.44 -15.43
CA LEU A 156 -36.04 -3.58 -14.32
C LEU A 156 -37.27 -2.84 -13.77
N MET A 157 -37.57 -3.08 -12.49
CA MET A 157 -38.67 -2.40 -11.81
C MET A 157 -38.42 -0.89 -11.81
N LYS A 158 -39.39 -0.12 -12.33
CA LYS A 158 -39.37 1.35 -12.23
C LYS A 158 -39.43 1.72 -10.75
N SER A 159 -38.51 2.58 -10.31
CA SER A 159 -38.53 3.03 -8.92
C SER A 159 -39.76 3.93 -8.70
N GLU A 160 -40.62 3.56 -7.74
CA GLU A 160 -41.74 4.40 -7.30
C GLU A 160 -41.26 5.69 -6.59
N PHE A 161 -40.00 5.70 -6.16
CA PHE A 161 -39.36 6.82 -5.47
C PHE A 161 -38.77 7.82 -6.47
N LYS A 162 -39.13 9.10 -6.33
CA LYS A 162 -38.59 10.19 -7.13
C LYS A 162 -37.17 10.53 -6.64
N LEU A 163 -36.16 10.30 -7.47
CA LEU A 163 -34.77 10.70 -7.22
C LEU A 163 -34.48 12.12 -7.77
N PRO A 164 -33.60 12.91 -7.11
CA PRO A 164 -33.05 12.66 -5.79
C PRO A 164 -34.16 12.64 -4.74
N MET A 165 -34.06 11.74 -3.76
CA MET A 165 -35.06 11.55 -2.71
C MET A 165 -35.45 12.91 -2.12
N LEU A 166 -36.70 13.33 -2.28
CA LEU A 166 -37.21 14.50 -1.59
C LEU A 166 -37.21 14.18 -0.09
N ALA A 167 -36.44 14.94 0.69
CA ALA A 167 -36.51 14.86 2.14
C ALA A 167 -37.91 15.31 2.58
N VAL A 168 -38.79 14.36 2.94
CA VAL A 168 -40.17 14.67 3.35
C VAL A 168 -40.43 14.25 4.81
N ARG A 169 -40.64 15.30 5.62
CA ARG A 169 -41.34 15.46 6.92
C ARG A 169 -40.66 15.11 8.28
N PRO A 170 -40.99 15.92 9.32
CA PRO A 170 -40.11 16.29 10.43
C PRO A 170 -40.13 15.30 11.60
N ASP A 171 -40.92 14.24 11.51
CA ASP A 171 -41.17 13.35 12.65
C ASP A 171 -40.03 12.33 12.82
N CYS A 172 -39.17 12.21 11.80
CA CYS A 172 -37.89 11.51 11.84
C CYS A 172 -36.69 12.45 12.13
N VAL A 173 -36.92 13.68 12.60
CA VAL A 173 -35.84 14.61 13.02
C VAL A 173 -34.97 14.06 14.16
N GLY A 174 -35.41 12.99 14.85
CA GLY A 174 -34.65 12.31 15.91
C GLY A 174 -33.98 10.99 15.51
N VAL A 175 -34.24 10.44 14.31
CA VAL A 175 -33.37 9.38 13.79
C VAL A 175 -32.17 10.10 13.22
N MET A 176 -31.04 10.05 13.93
CA MET A 176 -29.75 10.57 13.48
C MET A 176 -29.40 9.93 12.14
N ARG A 177 -29.91 10.49 11.04
CA ARG A 177 -29.22 10.42 9.78
C ARG A 177 -27.97 11.25 10.02
N ASN A 178 -26.81 10.64 9.85
CA ASN A 178 -25.55 11.37 9.68
C ASN A 178 -25.64 12.13 8.35
N LEU A 179 -26.57 13.08 8.25
CA LEU A 179 -26.56 14.09 7.22
C LEU A 179 -25.51 15.08 7.70
N SER A 180 -24.38 15.09 7.01
CA SER A 180 -23.34 16.09 7.21
C SER A 180 -23.96 17.47 6.97
N LEU A 181 -24.39 18.13 8.05
CA LEU A 181 -24.56 19.56 8.06
C LEU A 181 -23.15 20.14 8.08
N ASP A 182 -22.80 20.91 7.06
CA ASP A 182 -21.64 21.80 7.16
C ASP A 182 -21.98 22.85 8.23
N GLU A 183 -21.55 22.61 9.46
CA GLU A 183 -21.61 23.63 10.52
C GLU A 183 -20.91 24.89 10.00
N GLN A 184 -21.50 26.06 10.29
CA GLN A 184 -20.83 27.33 9.99
C GLN A 184 -19.50 27.36 10.75
N HIS A 185 -18.40 27.24 10.00
CA HIS A 185 -17.07 27.27 10.59
C HIS A 185 -16.79 28.64 11.22
N GLU A 186 -16.14 28.66 12.38
CA GLU A 186 -15.42 29.86 12.80
C GLU A 186 -14.18 30.00 11.92
N LYS A 187 -14.01 31.17 11.31
CA LYS A 187 -12.82 31.46 10.52
C LYS A 187 -11.60 31.44 11.46
N PRO A 188 -10.52 30.71 11.13
CA PRO A 188 -9.31 30.74 11.92
C PRO A 188 -8.77 32.18 12.02
N ARG A 189 -8.30 32.58 13.21
CA ARG A 189 -7.79 33.94 13.46
C ARG A 189 -6.64 34.30 12.50
N ASP A 190 -6.65 35.53 11.99
CA ASP A 190 -5.80 36.08 10.92
C ASP A 190 -4.30 36.26 11.28
N HIS A 191 -3.64 35.23 11.81
CA HIS A 191 -2.21 35.24 12.07
C HIS A 191 -1.54 34.18 11.21
N ALA A 192 -1.19 34.57 9.98
CA ALA A 192 -0.42 33.78 9.00
C ALA A 192 -0.72 32.26 9.02
N PRO A 193 -1.96 31.84 8.67
CA PRO A 193 -2.37 30.45 8.79
C PRO A 193 -1.53 29.60 7.85
N SER A 194 -0.93 28.53 8.37
CA SER A 194 -0.27 27.54 7.51
C SER A 194 -1.26 27.03 6.43
N PRO A 195 -0.80 26.62 5.23
CA PRO A 195 -1.68 26.13 4.15
C PRO A 195 -2.64 25.00 4.58
N TYR A 196 -2.31 24.27 5.65
CA TYR A 196 -3.18 23.26 6.26
C TYR A 196 -4.49 23.81 6.81
N PHE A 197 -4.51 25.06 7.30
CA PHE A 197 -5.65 25.66 8.01
C PHE A 197 -6.31 26.80 7.21
N MET A 198 -5.93 27.00 5.95
CA MET A 198 -6.57 27.98 5.08
C MET A 198 -7.93 27.48 4.58
N ASP A 199 -8.82 28.42 4.24
CA ASP A 199 -10.10 28.10 3.60
C ASP A 199 -9.94 27.50 2.20
N ASN A 200 -10.83 26.58 1.84
CA ASN A 200 -10.82 25.90 0.53
C ASN A 200 -10.97 26.86 -0.65
N ALA A 201 -11.67 27.98 -0.46
CA ALA A 201 -11.84 29.00 -1.49
C ALA A 201 -10.58 29.86 -1.70
N ASN A 202 -9.56 29.73 -0.84
CA ASN A 202 -8.36 30.56 -0.93
C ASN A 202 -7.42 30.04 -2.05
N PRO A 203 -7.14 30.84 -3.09
CA PRO A 203 -6.23 30.44 -4.18
C PRO A 203 -4.78 30.26 -3.72
N GLN A 204 -4.41 30.75 -2.54
CA GLN A 204 -3.06 30.60 -1.96
C GLN A 204 -2.91 29.33 -1.09
N LYS A 205 -3.92 28.47 -1.03
CA LYS A 205 -3.86 27.19 -0.31
C LYS A 205 -3.09 26.14 -1.13
N TYR A 206 -1.78 26.28 -1.24
CA TYR A 206 -0.91 25.32 -1.91
C TYR A 206 0.51 25.40 -1.32
N PHE A 207 1.35 24.40 -1.61
CA PHE A 207 2.76 24.46 -1.23
C PHE A 207 3.62 24.99 -2.38
N ILE A 208 4.61 25.80 -2.05
CA ILE A 208 5.59 26.30 -3.02
C ILE A 208 6.78 25.34 -3.01
N SER A 209 7.09 24.72 -4.16
CA SER A 209 8.29 23.89 -4.28
C SER A 209 9.54 24.78 -4.28
N PRO A 210 10.64 24.38 -3.60
CA PRO A 210 11.89 25.16 -3.59
C PRO A 210 12.52 25.32 -5.00
N ILE A 211 12.19 24.41 -5.93
CA ILE A 211 12.83 24.29 -7.24
C ILE A 211 12.23 25.27 -8.26
N GLN A 212 11.05 25.84 -7.99
CA GLN A 212 10.37 26.78 -8.90
C GLN A 212 10.85 28.24 -8.80
N MET A 213 11.89 28.53 -8.00
CA MET A 213 12.37 29.90 -7.75
C MET A 213 13.35 30.46 -8.79
N ASP A 214 13.87 29.65 -9.72
CA ASP A 214 15.08 30.04 -10.47
C ASP A 214 14.86 30.67 -11.86
N LEU A 215 13.63 30.87 -12.35
CA LEU A 215 13.45 31.16 -13.79
C LEU A 215 12.61 32.36 -14.22
N THR A 216 12.21 33.29 -13.36
CA THR A 216 11.56 34.53 -13.84
C THR A 216 11.97 35.79 -13.09
N ASP A 217 12.69 36.64 -13.83
CA ASP A 217 12.89 38.08 -13.70
C ASP A 217 13.56 38.68 -12.44
N SER A 218 14.73 39.26 -12.68
CA SER A 218 15.56 40.01 -11.74
C SER A 218 14.93 41.32 -11.24
N GLU A 219 13.86 41.81 -11.87
CA GLU A 219 13.17 43.03 -11.46
C GLU A 219 12.15 42.82 -10.32
N GLN A 220 11.77 41.57 -10.04
CA GLN A 220 10.88 41.23 -8.92
C GLN A 220 11.65 41.06 -7.59
N ARG A 221 12.96 41.29 -7.54
CA ARG A 221 13.74 41.05 -6.32
C ARG A 221 13.47 42.07 -5.20
N MET A 222 13.01 43.27 -5.54
CA MET A 222 12.76 44.35 -4.58
C MET A 222 11.30 44.48 -4.13
N ARG A 223 10.32 44.10 -4.95
CA ARG A 223 8.90 44.06 -4.52
C ARG A 223 8.57 42.88 -3.62
N TYR A 224 9.34 41.80 -3.72
CA TYR A 224 9.09 40.55 -3.00
C TYR A 224 9.95 40.39 -1.73
N SER A 225 10.71 41.42 -1.33
CA SER A 225 11.42 41.43 -0.04
C SER A 225 10.48 41.71 1.14
N LEU A 226 9.42 42.52 0.93
CA LEU A 226 8.43 42.84 1.96
C LEU A 226 7.40 41.71 2.21
N ILE A 227 7.22 40.82 1.23
CA ILE A 227 6.33 39.63 1.36
C ILE A 227 7.04 38.47 2.09
N ARG A 228 8.36 38.58 2.37
CA ARG A 228 9.14 37.52 3.03
C ARG A 228 8.76 37.23 4.48
N GLU A 229 8.01 38.10 5.15
CA GLU A 229 7.69 37.91 6.57
C GLU A 229 6.40 37.12 6.83
N THR A 230 5.43 37.13 5.90
CA THR A 230 4.09 36.55 6.17
C THR A 230 3.90 35.13 5.62
N GLN A 231 4.59 34.74 4.55
CA GLN A 231 4.57 33.36 4.05
C GLN A 231 5.86 32.64 4.41
N ARG A 232 5.96 32.21 5.67
CA ARG A 232 6.97 31.22 6.08
C ARG A 232 6.80 29.97 5.20
N ARG A 233 7.91 29.58 4.59
CA ARG A 233 8.05 28.49 3.62
C ARG A 233 7.65 27.17 4.28
N TYR A 234 6.55 26.55 3.84
CA TYR A 234 6.18 25.22 4.28
C TYR A 234 6.59 24.19 3.22
N ALA A 235 7.70 23.50 3.45
CA ALA A 235 8.12 22.32 2.70
C ALA A 235 7.81 21.08 3.54
N GLY A 236 6.51 20.82 3.77
CA GLY A 236 6.02 19.76 4.66
C GLY A 236 5.35 18.60 3.90
N HIS A 237 4.89 17.61 4.67
CA HIS A 237 4.12 16.48 4.14
C HIS A 237 2.79 16.96 3.52
N ILE A 238 2.45 16.47 2.33
CA ILE A 238 1.20 16.81 1.64
C ILE A 238 0.15 15.72 1.97
N PRO A 239 -0.76 15.96 2.94
CA PRO A 239 -1.82 15.01 3.26
C PRO A 239 -2.70 14.79 2.04
N TYR A 240 -3.12 13.55 1.80
CA TYR A 240 -3.89 13.15 0.61
C TYR A 240 -3.23 13.45 -0.75
N GLY A 241 -1.94 13.86 -0.77
CA GLY A 241 -1.23 14.17 -2.02
C GLY A 241 -1.16 13.00 -2.99
N TYR A 242 -1.18 11.77 -2.48
CA TYR A 242 -1.19 10.56 -3.29
C TYR A 242 -2.47 10.40 -4.13
N ALA A 243 -3.62 10.95 -3.69
CA ALA A 243 -4.87 10.85 -4.45
C ALA A 243 -4.91 11.78 -5.68
N HIS A 244 -4.06 12.82 -5.70
CA HIS A 244 -4.00 13.83 -6.77
C HIS A 244 -2.71 13.75 -7.59
N PHE A 245 -2.11 12.56 -7.66
CA PHE A 245 -0.91 12.32 -8.44
C PHE A 245 -1.16 12.60 -9.95
N GLY A 246 -0.15 13.16 -10.64
CA GLY A 246 -0.24 13.50 -12.07
C GLY A 246 -0.67 14.95 -12.38
N LYS A 247 -1.14 15.72 -11.39
CA LYS A 247 -1.38 17.17 -11.53
C LYS A 247 -0.09 17.97 -11.26
N SER A 248 0.02 19.18 -11.82
CA SER A 248 1.14 20.09 -11.50
C SER A 248 1.11 20.50 -10.02
N ASN A 249 2.24 20.96 -9.47
CA ASN A 249 2.43 21.11 -8.02
C ASN A 249 1.34 21.96 -7.34
N VAL A 250 0.99 23.11 -7.91
CA VAL A 250 -0.02 24.03 -7.38
C VAL A 250 -1.43 23.39 -7.32
N PRO A 251 -2.03 22.90 -8.42
CA PRO A 251 -3.34 22.27 -8.37
C PRO A 251 -3.36 20.94 -7.59
N ALA A 252 -2.27 20.18 -7.59
CA ALA A 252 -2.16 18.94 -6.82
C ALA A 252 -2.19 19.23 -5.31
N THR A 253 -1.36 20.14 -4.83
CA THR A 253 -1.27 20.48 -3.41
C THR A 253 -2.53 21.20 -2.92
N ASN A 254 -3.15 22.06 -3.74
CA ASN A 254 -4.42 22.68 -3.40
C ASN A 254 -5.55 21.66 -3.23
N SER A 255 -5.73 20.76 -4.21
CA SER A 255 -6.76 19.72 -4.15
C SER A 255 -6.56 18.82 -2.93
N ALA A 256 -5.32 18.40 -2.67
CA ALA A 256 -4.96 17.56 -1.54
C ALA A 256 -5.21 18.25 -0.17
N LEU A 257 -4.89 19.53 -0.05
CA LEU A 257 -5.16 20.31 1.16
C LEU A 257 -6.66 20.56 1.37
N CYS A 258 -7.43 20.71 0.29
CA CYS A 258 -8.89 20.82 0.35
C CYS A 258 -9.51 19.53 0.90
N ASP A 259 -9.08 18.36 0.39
CA ASP A 259 -9.50 17.04 0.87
C ASP A 259 -9.08 16.79 2.32
N PHE A 260 -7.87 17.21 2.69
CA PHE A 260 -7.42 17.15 4.07
C PHE A 260 -8.35 17.94 4.99
N THR A 261 -8.67 19.17 4.64
CA THR A 261 -9.54 20.00 5.48
C THR A 261 -10.97 19.51 5.52
N SER A 262 -11.51 18.95 4.44
CA SER A 262 -12.87 18.40 4.46
C SER A 262 -12.93 17.16 5.35
N ASP A 263 -11.96 16.24 5.26
CA ASP A 263 -11.93 15.05 6.11
C ASP A 263 -11.61 15.39 7.58
N TYR A 264 -10.70 16.33 7.83
CA TYR A 264 -10.41 16.83 9.17
C TYR A 264 -11.66 17.43 9.83
N ARG A 265 -12.39 18.29 9.11
CA ARG A 265 -13.65 18.89 9.60
C ARG A 265 -14.73 17.83 9.82
N LYS A 266 -14.84 16.84 8.94
CA LYS A 266 -15.77 15.71 9.08
C LYS A 266 -15.48 14.89 10.34
N ARG A 267 -14.21 14.67 10.69
CA ARG A 267 -13.84 13.95 11.93
C ARG A 267 -14.15 14.76 13.18
N GLN A 268 -13.88 16.07 13.16
CA GLN A 268 -14.21 16.94 14.29
C GLN A 268 -15.72 17.02 14.55
N SER A 269 -16.56 17.09 13.51
CA SER A 269 -18.02 17.11 13.68
C SER A 269 -18.57 15.79 14.26
N THR A 270 -17.88 14.67 14.05
CA THR A 270 -18.23 13.38 14.67
C THR A 270 -17.74 13.23 16.11
N GLU A 271 -16.78 14.02 16.58
CA GLU A 271 -16.25 13.95 17.96
C GLU A 271 -17.15 14.68 18.97
N TRP A 272 -17.86 15.73 18.54
CA TRP A 272 -18.68 16.57 19.43
C TRP A 272 -20.18 16.27 19.39
N ALA A 273 -20.64 15.33 18.57
CA ALA A 273 -22.02 14.87 18.62
C ALA A 273 -22.22 14.01 19.89
N PRO A 274 -23.00 14.44 20.89
CA PRO A 274 -23.26 13.63 22.06
C PRO A 274 -24.05 12.39 21.62
N VAL A 275 -23.37 11.25 21.51
CA VAL A 275 -24.04 9.97 21.29
C VAL A 275 -24.86 9.70 22.55
N THR A 276 -26.18 9.84 22.45
CA THR A 276 -27.08 9.42 23.53
C THR A 276 -27.10 7.89 23.53
N ILE A 277 -26.08 7.28 24.11
CA ILE A 277 -26.08 5.84 24.38
C ILE A 277 -27.04 5.65 25.55
N SER A 278 -28.28 5.22 25.27
CA SER A 278 -29.15 4.64 26.29
C SER A 278 -28.46 3.36 26.78
N ARG A 279 -27.64 3.49 27.82
CA ARG A 279 -27.15 2.36 28.58
C ARG A 279 -28.16 2.15 29.71
N PRO A 280 -28.74 0.94 29.87
CA PRO A 280 -29.41 0.62 31.12
C PRO A 280 -28.42 0.85 32.27
N ASP A 281 -28.89 1.40 33.38
CA ASP A 281 -28.05 1.79 34.51
C ASP A 281 -27.07 0.66 34.87
N PRO A 282 -25.75 0.92 34.91
CA PRO A 282 -24.80 -0.11 35.27
C PRO A 282 -25.12 -0.58 36.69
N PRO A 283 -25.06 -1.89 36.98
CA PRO A 283 -25.24 -2.37 38.34
C PRO A 283 -24.25 -1.65 39.25
N LEU A 284 -24.79 -1.02 40.29
CA LEU A 284 -24.04 -0.36 41.34
C LEU A 284 -23.14 -1.41 42.00
N MET A 285 -21.87 -1.43 41.59
CA MET A 285 -20.68 -2.02 42.23
C MET A 285 -19.72 -2.58 41.16
N ILE A 286 -19.10 -1.70 40.37
CA ILE A 286 -17.84 -2.03 39.71
C ILE A 286 -16.73 -1.73 40.74
N GLN A 287 -16.37 -2.74 41.53
CA GLN A 287 -15.05 -2.73 42.18
C GLN A 287 -14.03 -2.53 41.05
N PRO A 288 -13.11 -1.55 41.13
CA PRO A 288 -12.14 -1.33 40.07
C PRO A 288 -11.37 -2.63 39.88
N THR A 289 -11.45 -3.22 38.69
CA THR A 289 -10.75 -4.47 38.38
C THR A 289 -9.25 -4.23 38.56
N SER A 290 -8.68 -4.77 39.63
CA SER A 290 -7.27 -4.57 39.95
C SER A 290 -6.39 -5.35 38.98
N ILE A 291 -5.90 -4.68 37.94
CA ILE A 291 -5.05 -5.27 36.88
C ILE A 291 -3.82 -5.97 37.47
N TYR A 292 -3.19 -5.38 38.50
CA TYR A 292 -2.04 -5.96 39.19
C TYR A 292 -2.48 -6.59 40.52
N HIS A 293 -2.49 -7.92 40.60
CA HIS A 293 -2.85 -8.64 41.81
C HIS A 293 -1.65 -8.85 42.73
N LYS A 294 -1.87 -8.84 44.06
CA LYS A 294 -0.81 -9.04 45.07
C LYS A 294 -0.28 -10.47 45.10
N HIS A 295 -1.13 -11.45 44.79
CA HIS A 295 -0.83 -12.86 44.98
C HIS A 295 -0.65 -13.63 43.67
N VAL A 296 -1.09 -13.05 42.55
CA VAL A 296 -1.16 -13.70 41.24
C VAL A 296 -0.36 -12.87 40.23
N GLY A 297 0.52 -13.55 39.48
CA GLY A 297 1.29 -12.98 38.38
C GLY A 297 0.46 -12.78 37.11
N MET A 298 0.92 -11.90 36.23
CA MET A 298 0.29 -11.71 34.93
C MET A 298 0.69 -12.79 33.93
N LEU A 299 -0.17 -13.01 32.94
CA LEU A 299 0.09 -13.94 31.84
C LEU A 299 1.16 -13.37 30.89
N PRO A 300 2.12 -14.18 30.41
CA PRO A 300 3.22 -13.74 29.53
C PRO A 300 2.83 -12.96 28.27
N ASN A 301 1.58 -13.06 27.82
CA ASN A 301 1.08 -12.37 26.63
C ASN A 301 0.38 -11.03 26.95
N TYR A 302 0.52 -10.52 28.18
CA TYR A 302 0.00 -9.20 28.54
C TYR A 302 0.84 -8.11 27.86
N LEU A 303 0.22 -7.38 26.92
CA LEU A 303 0.87 -6.32 26.14
C LEU A 303 0.74 -4.92 26.76
N GLY A 304 0.11 -4.81 27.94
CA GLY A 304 -0.04 -3.54 28.65
C GLY A 304 1.20 -3.17 29.46
N HIS A 305 1.19 -1.96 30.03
CA HIS A 305 2.28 -1.48 30.86
C HIS A 305 2.41 -2.29 32.17
N VAL A 306 3.64 -2.56 32.62
CA VAL A 306 3.93 -3.18 33.93
C VAL A 306 4.90 -2.30 34.71
N PRO A 307 4.49 -1.71 35.85
CA PRO A 307 5.37 -0.82 36.62
C PRO A 307 6.63 -1.53 37.13
N GLY A 308 7.80 -0.99 36.78
CA GLY A 308 9.10 -1.46 37.27
C GLY A 308 9.64 -2.74 36.62
N GLU A 309 8.93 -3.32 35.64
CA GLU A 309 9.33 -4.57 34.99
C GLU A 309 10.64 -4.43 34.21
N THR A 310 10.85 -3.30 33.52
CA THR A 310 12.07 -3.02 32.75
C THR A 310 13.34 -2.97 33.61
N PHE A 311 13.22 -2.82 34.94
CA PHE A 311 14.35 -2.76 35.87
C PHE A 311 14.55 -4.05 36.67
N ARG A 312 13.72 -5.07 36.45
CA ARG A 312 13.77 -6.36 37.16
C ARG A 312 14.22 -7.46 36.21
N PHE A 313 15.18 -8.27 36.64
CA PHE A 313 15.74 -9.36 35.86
C PHE A 313 16.02 -10.55 36.77
N GLY A 314 16.01 -11.76 36.19
CA GLY A 314 16.37 -13.00 36.88
C GLY A 314 15.20 -13.81 37.45
N ARG A 315 13.94 -13.44 37.20
CA ARG A 315 12.77 -14.26 37.53
C ARG A 315 11.87 -14.46 36.31
N THR A 316 10.92 -15.38 36.42
CA THR A 316 9.90 -15.61 35.38
C THR A 316 8.90 -14.45 35.35
N PHE A 317 8.36 -14.12 34.17
CA PHE A 317 7.40 -13.01 33.98
C PHE A 317 6.25 -13.00 34.99
N GLY A 318 5.63 -14.16 35.28
CA GLY A 318 4.57 -14.25 36.29
C GLY A 318 5.03 -13.91 37.71
N ALA A 319 6.28 -14.24 38.06
CA ALA A 319 6.84 -13.91 39.37
C ALA A 319 7.19 -12.42 39.48
N ASP A 320 7.65 -11.79 38.40
CA ASP A 320 8.05 -10.36 38.39
C ASP A 320 6.86 -9.40 38.33
N THR A 321 5.77 -9.83 37.70
CA THR A 321 4.54 -9.03 37.55
C THR A 321 3.60 -9.12 38.76
N LYS A 322 3.86 -10.05 39.69
CA LYS A 322 3.12 -10.17 40.95
C LYS A 322 3.36 -8.94 41.83
N ASP A 323 2.28 -8.32 42.30
CA ASP A 323 2.31 -7.06 43.06
C ASP A 323 3.15 -5.95 42.38
N ALA A 324 3.02 -5.78 41.06
CA ALA A 324 3.78 -4.78 40.30
C ALA A 324 3.64 -3.34 40.87
N LYS A 325 2.48 -3.01 41.46
CA LYS A 325 2.26 -1.71 42.14
C LYS A 325 3.21 -1.46 43.31
N ARG A 326 3.88 -2.48 43.84
CA ARG A 326 4.93 -2.34 44.87
C ARG A 326 6.04 -1.39 44.44
N TRP A 327 6.36 -1.34 43.15
CA TRP A 327 7.33 -0.39 42.60
C TRP A 327 6.91 1.07 42.82
N LEU A 328 5.63 1.39 42.66
CA LEU A 328 5.10 2.74 42.86
C LEU A 328 5.07 3.15 44.34
N ARG A 329 5.10 2.17 45.26
CA ARG A 329 5.16 2.41 46.71
C ARG A 329 6.59 2.60 47.23
N GLY A 330 7.60 2.30 46.42
CA GLY A 330 9.02 2.39 46.81
C GLY A 330 9.51 1.21 47.66
N ASP A 331 8.72 0.14 47.83
CA ASP A 331 9.09 -1.02 48.66
C ASP A 331 10.05 -1.98 47.93
N SER A 332 11.07 -1.50 47.21
CA SER A 332 12.00 -2.38 46.48
C SER A 332 12.83 -3.23 47.45
N PRO A 333 12.93 -4.57 47.28
CA PRO A 333 14.03 -5.30 47.89
C PRO A 333 15.33 -4.89 47.18
N ILE A 334 16.39 -4.68 47.96
CA ILE A 334 17.77 -4.54 47.46
C ILE A 334 18.18 -5.81 46.70
#